data_AF-A0A2U0DNB9-F1
#
_entry.id   AF-A0A2U0DNB9-F1
#
_cell.length_a   1.000
_cell.length_b   1.000
_cell.length_c   1.000
_cell.angle_alpha   90.00
_cell.angle_beta   90.00
_cell.angle_gamma   90.00
#
_symmetry.space_group_name_H-M   'P 1'
#
loop_
_entity.id
_entity.type
_entity.pdbx_description
1 polymer ?
#
loop_
_entity_poly.entity_id
_entity_poly.type
_entity_poly.pdbx_seq_one_letter_code
_entity_poly.pdbx_strand_id
1 'polypeptide(L)'
;MDRFTIMDVKQTKVQNNAGNLDSDSGEFRTRVGNQFLKYGAAYYPYLQANFPSTFRFKDINEAIPNGFKTLYPNNADLKDKIDLFKNLYTDIITLKSSWTTILAANKKLDWVTLNAAELNSNLGKCWNLLKVFGNPTTLTDKLKQYINEEVITLKLLSYTQDLVDFRKAYQKLSKSVADDSPVAALALVITDADYKGNWGTISTITESAPINRYDGALSNTVQATVAPDPIVPKHDIPDFTKIQVVLNKLHIQIMNAINQAFVSIEDFELINERNLILQIPLYSTIISKLSQKLNTVPPSGAIAGIYAQTDATRGVWKAPANVSINGILGLTDDLNDKDQQEMNIHETGKSINAIRKFTGRGTLVWGARTLDGNSNDWRYINVRRLANMIEEATKKACMQFVFEPNVAQTWINVKGMIENYLTTLWNDGALAGAKPEHAFFVAVGLNQTMSAQDILDGKMIVKIGYAPSRPAEFIILEFKQMQQKS
;
A
#
# COMPACT_ATOMS: atom_id res chain seq x y z
N MET A 1 -25.59 -21.59 5.93
CA MET A 1 -25.30 -20.42 5.06
C MET A 1 -24.32 -19.61 5.86
N ASP A 2 -23.04 -19.70 5.49
CA ASP A 2 -21.97 -19.53 6.48
C ASP A 2 -21.39 -18.11 6.44
N ARG A 3 -22.19 -17.16 5.95
CA ARG A 3 -21.78 -15.78 5.68
C ARG A 3 -22.62 -14.82 6.51
N PHE A 4 -21.99 -13.74 6.95
CA PHE A 4 -22.63 -12.63 7.65
C PHE A 4 -22.23 -11.32 6.96
N THR A 5 -23.21 -10.53 6.56
CA THR A 5 -23.01 -9.30 5.79
C THR A 5 -22.98 -8.09 6.71
N ILE A 6 -21.99 -7.22 6.52
CA ILE A 6 -21.95 -5.90 7.16
C ILE A 6 -22.32 -4.89 6.08
N MET A 7 -23.30 -4.04 6.36
CA MET A 7 -23.83 -3.05 5.44
C MET A 7 -23.63 -1.64 5.99
N ASP A 8 -23.38 -0.71 5.08
CA ASP A 8 -23.33 0.72 5.38
C ASP A 8 -24.65 1.36 4.96
N VAL A 9 -25.20 2.19 5.82
CA VAL A 9 -26.31 3.07 5.44
C VAL A 9 -25.71 4.22 4.63
N LYS A 10 -26.01 4.24 3.33
CA LYS A 10 -25.47 5.23 2.39
C LYS A 10 -25.92 6.64 2.79
N GLN A 11 -24.97 7.55 2.95
CA GLN A 11 -25.26 8.96 3.21
C GLN A 11 -25.38 9.74 1.91
N THR A 12 -26.52 10.39 1.70
CA THR A 12 -26.82 11.14 0.46
C THR A 12 -26.27 12.57 0.46
N LYS A 13 -26.07 13.18 1.64
CA LYS A 13 -25.51 14.52 1.81
C LYS A 13 -24.49 14.56 2.95
N VAL A 14 -23.21 14.40 2.61
CA VAL A 14 -22.11 14.50 3.59
C VAL A 14 -21.74 15.96 3.91
N GLN A 15 -22.24 16.95 3.15
CA GLN A 15 -21.59 18.26 3.09
C GLN A 15 -21.97 19.32 4.14
N ASN A 16 -23.00 19.16 5.00
CA ASN A 16 -23.50 20.31 5.80
C ASN A 16 -23.93 20.05 7.26
N ASN A 17 -23.51 18.96 7.92
CA ASN A 17 -23.83 18.67 9.34
C ASN A 17 -25.34 18.77 9.72
N ALA A 18 -26.25 18.77 8.75
CA ALA A 18 -27.68 18.75 8.95
C ALA A 18 -28.14 17.33 8.62
N GLY A 19 -28.39 16.56 9.69
CA GLY A 19 -28.64 15.12 9.64
C GLY A 19 -29.73 14.75 8.64
N ASN A 20 -29.36 13.91 7.68
CA ASN A 20 -30.29 13.24 6.79
C ASN A 20 -30.71 11.86 7.35
N LEU A 21 -30.47 11.60 8.64
CA LEU A 21 -30.64 10.30 9.30
C LEU A 21 -31.94 9.60 8.89
N ASP A 22 -33.08 10.29 8.97
CA ASP A 22 -34.38 9.72 8.65
C ASP A 22 -34.47 9.34 7.16
N SER A 23 -34.00 10.21 6.27
CA SER A 23 -33.99 9.96 4.83
C SER A 23 -33.03 8.84 4.43
N ASP A 24 -31.80 8.83 4.97
CA ASP A 24 -30.78 7.84 4.66
C ASP A 24 -31.19 6.46 5.22
N SER A 25 -31.68 6.42 6.47
CA SER A 25 -32.18 5.19 7.10
C SER A 25 -33.45 4.67 6.44
N GLY A 26 -34.37 5.56 6.05
CA GLY A 26 -35.59 5.23 5.33
C GLY A 26 -35.32 4.67 3.94
N GLU A 27 -34.41 5.30 3.17
CA GLU A 27 -33.98 4.78 1.87
C GLU A 27 -33.33 3.40 2.01
N PHE A 28 -32.42 3.23 2.98
CA PHE A 28 -31.78 1.95 3.25
C PHE A 28 -32.81 0.84 3.53
N ARG A 29 -33.77 1.09 4.43
CA ARG A 29 -34.81 0.13 4.81
C ARG A 29 -35.75 -0.24 3.66
N THR A 30 -36.02 0.72 2.77
CA THR A 30 -36.84 0.51 1.57
C THR A 30 -36.12 -0.36 0.54
N ARG A 31 -34.79 -0.19 0.42
CA ARG A 31 -34.00 -0.88 -0.59
C ARG A 31 -33.49 -2.26 -0.16
N VAL A 32 -33.27 -2.47 1.13
CA VAL A 32 -32.91 -3.79 1.64
C VAL A 32 -34.14 -4.71 1.59
N GLY A 33 -33.99 -5.92 1.04
CA GLY A 33 -35.08 -6.90 0.94
C GLY A 33 -35.60 -7.37 2.32
N ASN A 34 -36.56 -8.29 2.32
CA ASN A 34 -37.16 -8.82 3.57
C ASN A 34 -36.72 -10.25 3.90
N GLN A 35 -35.85 -10.84 3.09
CA GLN A 35 -35.37 -12.22 3.27
C GLN A 35 -33.99 -12.23 3.91
N PHE A 36 -33.69 -13.28 4.67
CA PHE A 36 -32.36 -13.55 5.23
C PHE A 36 -31.79 -12.44 6.14
N LEU A 37 -32.64 -11.58 6.69
CA LEU A 37 -32.26 -10.41 7.50
C LEU A 37 -31.35 -10.75 8.69
N LYS A 38 -31.54 -11.93 9.30
CA LYS A 38 -30.69 -12.41 10.38
C LYS A 38 -29.20 -12.49 10.03
N TYR A 39 -28.85 -12.66 8.76
CA TYR A 39 -27.47 -12.80 8.30
C TYR A 39 -26.81 -11.46 7.94
N GLY A 40 -27.40 -10.32 8.31
CA GLY A 40 -26.82 -9.01 8.05
C GLY A 40 -26.91 -8.07 9.24
N ALA A 41 -26.07 -7.04 9.26
CA ALA A 41 -26.18 -5.90 10.16
C ALA A 41 -25.84 -4.61 9.41
N ALA A 42 -26.55 -3.53 9.70
CA ALA A 42 -26.30 -2.20 9.15
C ALA A 42 -25.68 -1.27 10.18
N TYR A 43 -24.86 -0.33 9.74
CA TYR A 43 -24.20 0.67 10.58
C TYR A 43 -24.32 2.08 10.00
N TYR A 44 -24.43 3.07 10.89
CA TYR A 44 -24.49 4.51 10.59
C TYR A 44 -23.92 5.29 11.80
N PRO A 45 -23.28 6.45 11.59
CA PRO A 45 -22.99 7.14 10.34
C PRO A 45 -21.62 6.75 9.73
N TYR A 46 -21.18 7.49 8.70
CA TYR A 46 -19.82 7.35 8.16
C TYR A 46 -18.76 7.87 9.14
N LEU A 47 -17.54 7.39 8.95
CA LEU A 47 -16.39 7.72 9.78
C LEU A 47 -15.55 8.79 9.09
N GLN A 48 -15.04 9.74 9.87
CA GLN A 48 -13.98 10.65 9.44
C GLN A 48 -12.64 10.04 9.85
N ALA A 49 -12.01 9.27 8.97
CA ALA A 49 -10.72 8.65 9.19
C ALA A 49 -9.56 9.67 9.21
N ASN A 50 -8.41 9.27 9.73
CA ASN A 50 -7.19 10.07 9.71
C ASN A 50 -6.12 9.44 8.79
N PHE A 51 -6.44 9.20 7.52
CA PHE A 51 -5.45 8.69 6.57
C PHE A 51 -4.57 9.84 6.04
N PRO A 52 -3.24 9.67 6.04
CA PRO A 52 -2.35 10.66 5.43
C PRO A 52 -2.58 10.68 3.92
N SER A 53 -2.98 11.83 3.39
CA SER A 53 -3.20 12.04 1.96
C SER A 53 -2.23 13.10 1.43
N THR A 54 -1.42 12.74 0.44
CA THR A 54 -0.55 13.69 -0.27
C THR A 54 -1.18 14.01 -1.61
N PHE A 55 -1.29 15.30 -1.94
CA PHE A 55 -1.82 15.76 -3.22
C PHE A 55 -0.73 16.51 -3.99
N ARG A 56 -0.56 16.19 -5.26
CA ARG A 56 0.29 16.98 -6.17
C ARG A 56 -0.57 18.00 -6.90
N PHE A 57 -0.02 19.18 -7.14
CA PHE A 57 -0.61 20.23 -7.96
C PHE A 57 -0.98 19.70 -9.34
N LYS A 58 -0.11 18.91 -9.99
CA LYS A 58 -0.36 18.38 -11.34
C LYS A 58 -1.68 17.60 -11.42
N ASP A 59 -1.93 16.73 -10.44
CA ASP A 59 -3.09 15.84 -10.43
C ASP A 59 -4.39 16.64 -10.23
N ILE A 60 -4.34 17.66 -9.36
CA ILE A 60 -5.49 18.54 -9.10
C ILE A 60 -5.73 19.47 -10.30
N ASN A 61 -4.67 20.03 -10.87
CA ASN A 61 -4.76 20.94 -12.00
C ASN A 61 -5.34 20.25 -13.23
N GLU A 62 -5.01 18.99 -13.47
CA GLU A 62 -5.58 18.20 -14.58
C GLU A 62 -7.04 17.78 -14.33
N ALA A 63 -7.44 17.60 -13.08
CA ALA A 63 -8.82 17.28 -12.72
C ALA A 63 -9.79 18.48 -12.85
N ILE A 64 -9.28 19.72 -12.81
CA ILE A 64 -10.09 20.93 -13.00
C ILE A 64 -10.27 21.16 -14.51
N PRO A 65 -11.51 21.34 -15.02
CA PRO A 65 -11.73 21.70 -16.41
C PRO A 65 -10.94 22.96 -16.80
N ASN A 66 -10.00 22.80 -17.72
CA ASN A 66 -9.06 23.85 -18.17
C ASN A 66 -8.07 24.36 -17.10
N GLY A 67 -7.91 23.63 -15.98
CA GLY A 67 -6.93 23.88 -14.93
C GLY A 67 -7.17 25.10 -14.07
N PHE A 68 -6.26 25.35 -13.12
CA PHE A 68 -6.37 26.47 -12.17
C PHE A 68 -6.41 27.84 -12.85
N LYS A 69 -5.91 27.97 -14.07
CA LYS A 69 -5.87 29.24 -14.81
C LYS A 69 -7.25 29.82 -15.07
N THR A 70 -8.27 28.99 -15.27
CA THR A 70 -9.63 29.46 -15.53
C THR A 70 -10.33 29.99 -14.28
N LEU A 71 -9.88 29.59 -13.10
CA LEU A 71 -10.37 30.11 -11.83
C LEU A 71 -9.90 31.54 -11.56
N TYR A 72 -8.84 31.99 -12.25
CA TYR A 72 -8.24 33.32 -12.08
C TYR A 72 -8.06 34.05 -13.43
N PRO A 73 -9.14 34.35 -14.16
CA PRO A 73 -9.06 34.89 -15.51
C PRO A 73 -8.32 36.24 -15.60
N ASN A 74 -8.39 37.04 -14.53
CA ASN A 74 -7.80 38.39 -14.46
C ASN A 74 -6.37 38.43 -13.89
N ASN A 75 -5.77 37.29 -13.54
CA ASN A 75 -4.43 37.23 -12.94
C ASN A 75 -3.42 36.66 -13.94
N ALA A 76 -2.83 37.53 -14.77
CA ALA A 76 -1.85 37.13 -15.79
C ALA A 76 -0.59 36.49 -15.19
N ASP A 77 -0.03 37.10 -14.13
CA ASP A 77 1.17 36.60 -13.45
C ASP A 77 0.98 35.17 -12.90
N LEU A 78 -0.15 34.88 -12.26
CA LEU A 78 -0.43 33.53 -11.76
C LEU A 78 -0.58 32.52 -12.91
N LYS A 79 -1.21 32.92 -14.02
CA LYS A 79 -1.36 32.06 -15.20
C LYS A 79 0.00 31.70 -15.80
N ASP A 80 0.89 32.69 -15.92
CA ASP A 80 2.25 32.49 -16.42
C ASP A 80 3.05 31.58 -15.49
N LYS A 81 2.89 31.70 -14.17
CA LYS A 81 3.52 30.79 -13.19
C LYS A 81 2.99 29.36 -13.27
N ILE A 82 1.69 29.17 -13.54
CA ILE A 82 1.09 27.85 -13.75
C ILE A 82 1.65 27.22 -15.04
N ASP A 83 1.78 27.98 -16.13
CA ASP A 83 2.48 27.53 -17.35
C ASP A 83 3.94 27.18 -17.10
N LEU A 84 4.60 28.06 -16.35
CA LEU A 84 5.88 27.88 -15.66
C LEU A 84 6.09 26.44 -15.20
N PHE A 85 5.25 26.09 -14.24
CA PHE A 85 5.32 24.81 -13.56
C PHE A 85 4.85 23.65 -14.43
N LYS A 86 3.89 23.87 -15.33
CA LYS A 86 3.42 22.85 -16.27
C LYS A 86 4.52 22.38 -17.20
N ASN A 87 5.27 23.31 -17.76
CA ASN A 87 6.41 23.00 -18.60
C ASN A 87 7.48 22.25 -17.79
N LEU A 88 7.79 22.72 -16.57
CA LEU A 88 8.75 22.06 -15.68
C LEU A 88 8.44 20.58 -15.44
N TYR A 89 7.22 20.23 -14.99
CA TYR A 89 6.93 18.81 -14.72
C TYR A 89 6.84 17.96 -16.01
N THR A 90 6.45 18.57 -17.13
CA THR A 90 6.41 17.88 -18.45
C THR A 90 7.83 17.55 -18.93
N ASP A 91 8.75 18.48 -18.76
CA ASP A 91 10.16 18.31 -19.09
C ASP A 91 10.80 17.21 -18.23
N ILE A 92 10.50 17.18 -16.92
CA ILE A 92 10.98 16.13 -16.00
C ILE A 92 10.46 14.75 -16.40
N ILE A 93 9.19 14.62 -16.77
CA ILE A 93 8.61 13.37 -17.28
C ILE A 93 9.33 12.91 -18.55
N THR A 94 9.59 13.84 -19.47
CA THR A 94 10.32 13.57 -20.71
C THR A 94 11.74 13.07 -20.43
N LEU A 95 12.44 13.74 -19.51
CA LEU A 95 13.80 13.37 -19.10
C LEU A 95 13.86 11.98 -18.44
N LYS A 96 12.92 11.67 -17.54
CA LYS A 96 12.81 10.33 -16.91
C LYS A 96 12.49 9.23 -17.91
N SER A 97 11.67 9.53 -18.92
CA SER A 97 11.36 8.59 -19.99
C SER A 97 12.60 8.29 -20.84
N SER A 98 13.36 9.32 -21.22
CA SER A 98 14.65 9.17 -21.90
C SER A 98 15.65 8.35 -21.07
N TRP A 99 15.72 8.60 -19.76
CA TRP A 99 16.57 7.84 -18.85
C TRP A 99 16.24 6.36 -18.82
N THR A 100 14.96 6.01 -18.75
CA THR A 100 14.52 4.60 -18.69
C THR A 100 15.04 3.81 -19.89
N THR A 101 14.98 4.41 -21.08
CA THR A 101 15.51 3.83 -22.34
C THR A 101 17.04 3.71 -22.32
N ILE A 102 17.75 4.76 -21.91
CA ILE A 102 19.22 4.76 -21.83
C ILE A 102 19.71 3.74 -20.80
N LEU A 103 19.09 3.70 -19.63
CA LEU A 103 19.44 2.78 -18.55
C LEU A 103 19.28 1.33 -18.98
N ALA A 104 18.17 0.99 -19.66
CA ALA A 104 17.91 -0.37 -20.11
C ALA A 104 19.05 -0.93 -20.99
N ALA A 105 19.60 -0.10 -21.87
CA ALA A 105 20.69 -0.46 -22.78
C ALA A 105 22.08 -0.48 -22.13
N ASN A 106 22.30 0.27 -21.04
CA ASN A 106 23.65 0.52 -20.49
C ASN A 106 23.84 0.08 -19.02
N LYS A 107 22.82 -0.54 -18.40
CA LYS A 107 22.84 -0.98 -16.98
C LYS A 107 23.87 -2.06 -16.63
N LYS A 108 24.39 -2.80 -17.63
CA LYS A 108 25.35 -3.87 -17.43
C LYS A 108 26.53 -3.68 -18.36
N LEU A 109 27.73 -3.72 -17.79
CA LEU A 109 28.96 -3.88 -18.56
C LEU A 109 29.10 -5.34 -18.99
N ASP A 110 29.64 -5.54 -20.19
CA ASP A 110 29.99 -6.89 -20.65
C ASP A 110 31.27 -7.32 -19.95
N TRP A 111 31.43 -8.62 -19.71
CA TRP A 111 32.70 -9.15 -19.21
C TRP A 111 33.80 -8.86 -20.24
N VAL A 112 34.87 -8.19 -19.81
CA VAL A 112 36.01 -7.88 -20.67
C VAL A 112 36.90 -9.12 -20.77
N THR A 113 36.91 -9.75 -21.94
CA THR A 113 37.68 -10.96 -22.27
C THR A 113 38.94 -10.65 -23.09
N LEU A 114 39.56 -9.49 -22.86
CA LEU A 114 40.89 -9.07 -23.37
C LEU A 114 40.96 -8.56 -24.83
N ASN A 115 40.08 -7.66 -25.28
CA ASN A 115 40.40 -6.83 -26.45
C ASN A 115 39.94 -5.36 -26.32
N ALA A 116 40.64 -4.46 -27.02
CA ALA A 116 40.37 -3.02 -26.97
C ALA A 116 38.96 -2.64 -27.45
N ALA A 117 38.30 -3.49 -28.25
CA ALA A 117 36.95 -3.24 -28.75
C ALA A 117 35.89 -3.41 -27.65
N GLU A 118 35.99 -4.43 -26.80
CA GLU A 118 35.11 -4.63 -25.64
C GLU A 118 35.28 -3.51 -24.60
N LEU A 119 36.53 -3.10 -24.35
CA LEU A 119 36.81 -1.96 -23.47
C LEU A 119 36.19 -0.67 -24.01
N ASN A 120 36.32 -0.43 -25.31
CA ASN A 120 35.72 0.73 -25.98
C ASN A 120 34.19 0.68 -25.92
N SER A 121 33.57 -0.48 -26.08
CA SER A 121 32.13 -0.69 -25.91
C SER A 121 31.66 -0.36 -24.49
N ASN A 122 32.34 -0.89 -23.47
CA ASN A 122 31.99 -0.65 -22.06
C ASN A 122 32.19 0.81 -21.63
N LEU A 123 33.25 1.48 -22.12
CA LEU A 123 33.39 2.93 -21.95
C LEU A 123 32.23 3.67 -22.61
N GLY A 124 31.85 3.26 -23.82
CA GLY A 124 30.66 3.76 -24.52
C GLY A 124 29.39 3.67 -23.69
N LYS A 125 29.19 2.57 -22.95
CA LYS A 125 28.07 2.42 -22.03
C LYS A 125 28.11 3.44 -20.88
N CYS A 126 29.28 3.66 -20.26
CA CYS A 126 29.44 4.66 -19.20
C CYS A 126 29.16 6.08 -19.70
N TRP A 127 29.72 6.41 -20.86
CA TRP A 127 29.48 7.65 -21.59
C TRP A 127 27.99 7.86 -21.92
N ASN A 128 27.31 6.81 -22.39
CA ASN A 128 25.89 6.83 -22.68
C ASN A 128 25.01 7.07 -21.45
N LEU A 129 25.44 6.69 -20.25
CA LEU A 129 24.68 6.98 -19.04
C LEU A 129 24.72 8.49 -18.73
N LEU A 130 25.89 9.11 -18.84
CA LEU A 130 26.06 10.55 -18.60
C LEU A 130 25.27 11.41 -19.60
N LYS A 131 25.11 10.97 -20.85
CA LYS A 131 24.43 11.75 -21.89
C LYS A 131 22.93 11.97 -21.65
N VAL A 132 22.31 11.35 -20.63
CA VAL A 132 20.87 11.54 -20.35
C VAL A 132 20.50 13.01 -20.11
N PHE A 133 21.43 13.81 -19.57
CA PHE A 133 21.25 15.26 -19.38
C PHE A 133 21.80 16.10 -20.55
N GLY A 134 22.22 15.45 -21.64
CA GLY A 134 22.76 16.06 -22.85
C GLY A 134 21.65 16.38 -23.87
N ASN A 135 21.55 17.66 -24.22
CA ASN A 135 20.76 18.24 -25.30
C ASN A 135 19.34 17.69 -25.55
N PRO A 136 18.38 17.82 -24.62
CA PRO A 136 16.99 17.85 -25.03
C PRO A 136 16.71 19.28 -25.49
N THR A 137 16.65 19.47 -26.81
CA THR A 137 16.18 20.71 -27.45
C THR A 137 14.75 21.09 -27.03
N THR A 138 14.10 20.23 -26.25
CA THR A 138 12.74 20.34 -25.72
C THR A 138 12.65 20.84 -24.28
N LEU A 139 13.75 20.99 -23.52
CA LEU A 139 13.67 21.51 -22.14
C LEU A 139 13.49 23.03 -22.12
N THR A 140 12.65 23.50 -21.21
CA THR A 140 12.47 24.92 -20.90
C THR A 140 13.59 25.50 -20.04
N ASP A 141 13.74 26.83 -20.08
CA ASP A 141 14.91 27.55 -19.55
C ASP A 141 15.20 27.30 -18.06
N LYS A 142 14.17 27.23 -17.20
CA LYS A 142 14.38 27.07 -15.75
C LYS A 142 14.97 25.71 -15.37
N LEU A 143 14.43 24.61 -15.91
CA LEU A 143 14.96 23.29 -15.64
C LEU A 143 16.35 23.13 -16.27
N LYS A 144 16.52 23.66 -17.47
CA LYS A 144 17.80 23.65 -18.17
C LYS A 144 18.90 24.35 -17.38
N GLN A 145 18.62 25.54 -16.82
CA GLN A 145 19.55 26.27 -15.98
C GLN A 145 19.93 25.46 -14.73
N TYR A 146 18.95 24.91 -14.01
CA TYR A 146 19.20 24.08 -12.83
C TYR A 146 20.05 22.85 -13.15
N ILE A 147 19.76 22.16 -14.26
CA ILE A 147 20.56 21.00 -14.70
C ILE A 147 22.01 21.42 -14.99
N ASN A 148 22.24 22.56 -15.61
CA ASN A 148 23.59 23.05 -15.92
C ASN A 148 24.39 23.37 -14.66
N GLU A 149 23.80 24.20 -13.81
CA GLU A 149 24.50 24.78 -12.66
C GLU A 149 24.62 23.76 -11.52
N GLU A 150 23.56 23.03 -11.18
CA GLU A 150 23.48 22.23 -9.95
C GLU A 150 23.66 20.73 -10.16
N VAL A 151 23.35 20.23 -11.36
CA VAL A 151 23.44 18.79 -11.66
C VAL A 151 24.74 18.48 -12.37
N ILE A 152 24.99 19.10 -13.52
CA ILE A 152 26.15 18.77 -14.35
C ILE A 152 27.43 19.30 -13.72
N THR A 153 27.48 20.60 -13.47
CA THR A 153 28.70 21.27 -12.97
C THR A 153 29.14 20.71 -11.62
N LEU A 154 28.20 20.50 -10.69
CA LEU A 154 28.55 20.08 -9.32
C LEU A 154 28.61 18.56 -9.11
N LYS A 155 27.86 17.76 -9.88
CA LYS A 155 27.67 16.33 -9.57
C LYS A 155 28.17 15.38 -10.63
N LEU A 156 28.19 15.78 -11.91
CA LEU A 156 28.45 14.84 -13.00
C LEU A 156 29.75 15.10 -13.78
N LEU A 157 30.23 16.35 -13.84
CA LEU A 157 31.41 16.72 -14.61
C LEU A 157 32.68 15.98 -14.15
N SER A 158 32.80 15.68 -12.85
CA SER A 158 33.93 14.90 -12.32
C SER A 158 34.00 13.49 -12.93
N TYR A 159 32.86 12.86 -13.22
CA TYR A 159 32.84 11.52 -13.81
C TYR A 159 33.16 11.53 -15.30
N THR A 160 32.84 12.63 -15.98
CA THR A 160 33.30 12.91 -17.34
C THR A 160 34.83 13.02 -17.37
N GLN A 161 35.42 13.75 -16.42
CA GLN A 161 36.87 13.83 -16.25
C GLN A 161 37.48 12.44 -15.96
N ASP A 162 36.90 11.68 -15.03
CA ASP A 162 37.34 10.33 -14.69
C ASP A 162 37.39 9.40 -15.92
N LEU A 163 36.39 9.49 -16.82
CA LEU A 163 36.38 8.69 -18.06
C LEU A 163 37.45 9.13 -19.07
N VAL A 164 37.74 10.44 -19.16
CA VAL A 164 38.83 10.97 -19.99
C VAL A 164 40.18 10.52 -19.43
N ASP A 165 40.38 10.66 -18.14
CA ASP A 165 41.60 10.25 -17.43
C ASP A 165 41.84 8.75 -17.54
N PHE A 166 40.80 7.93 -17.35
CA PHE A 166 40.87 6.49 -17.55
C PHE A 166 41.35 6.14 -18.97
N ARG A 167 40.76 6.79 -19.99
CA ARG A 167 41.14 6.56 -21.39
C ARG A 167 42.58 6.96 -21.64
N LYS A 168 43.01 8.11 -21.13
CA LYS A 168 44.38 8.62 -21.30
C LYS A 168 45.40 7.72 -20.61
N ALA A 169 45.12 7.25 -19.40
CA ALA A 169 45.94 6.28 -18.69
C ALA A 169 46.09 4.97 -19.47
N TYR A 170 45.00 4.45 -20.07
CA TYR A 170 45.08 3.25 -20.92
C TYR A 170 45.95 3.48 -22.17
N GLN A 171 45.82 4.65 -22.81
CA GLN A 171 46.59 4.99 -24.02
C GLN A 171 48.11 5.12 -23.79
N LYS A 172 48.56 5.21 -22.52
CA LYS A 172 50.00 5.19 -22.16
C LYS A 172 50.60 3.78 -22.12
N LEU A 173 49.79 2.72 -22.16
CA LEU A 173 50.25 1.34 -21.99
C LEU A 173 50.79 0.74 -23.30
N SER A 174 51.63 -0.30 -23.19
CA SER A 174 52.21 -1.03 -24.32
C SER A 174 51.42 -2.32 -24.63
N LYS A 175 51.53 -2.82 -25.88
CA LYS A 175 50.67 -3.90 -26.39
C LYS A 175 50.84 -5.24 -25.69
N SER A 176 52.08 -5.65 -25.43
CA SER A 176 52.36 -6.97 -24.85
C SER A 176 53.75 -7.03 -24.23
N VAL A 177 54.03 -8.08 -23.46
CA VAL A 177 55.34 -8.36 -22.85
C VAL A 177 56.48 -8.31 -23.88
N ALA A 178 56.21 -8.66 -25.14
CA ALA A 178 57.19 -8.72 -26.22
C ALA A 178 57.14 -7.51 -27.18
N ASP A 179 56.17 -6.59 -27.03
CA ASP A 179 55.95 -5.45 -27.95
C ASP A 179 55.65 -4.17 -27.14
N ASP A 180 56.66 -3.31 -27.02
CA ASP A 180 56.60 -2.01 -26.34
C ASP A 180 55.92 -0.91 -27.18
N SER A 181 55.34 -1.25 -28.34
CA SER A 181 54.53 -0.30 -29.08
C SER A 181 53.26 0.07 -28.28
N PRO A 182 52.76 1.32 -28.38
CA PRO A 182 51.53 1.73 -27.71
C PRO A 182 50.32 0.87 -28.07
N VAL A 183 49.44 0.66 -27.09
CA VAL A 183 48.14 0.02 -27.31
C VAL A 183 47.29 0.79 -28.34
N ALA A 184 46.37 0.09 -28.99
CA ALA A 184 45.41 0.73 -29.89
C ALA A 184 44.62 1.82 -29.16
N ALA A 185 44.52 3.00 -29.77
CA ALA A 185 43.77 4.10 -29.20
C ALA A 185 42.29 3.71 -29.08
N LEU A 186 41.74 3.82 -27.87
CA LEU A 186 40.30 3.76 -27.66
C LEU A 186 39.65 4.93 -28.41
N ALA A 187 38.56 4.66 -29.13
CA ALA A 187 37.85 5.69 -29.89
C ALA A 187 37.13 6.66 -28.95
N LEU A 188 36.91 7.91 -29.39
CA LEU A 188 35.89 8.74 -28.73
C LEU A 188 34.53 8.13 -29.13
N VAL A 189 33.84 7.50 -28.19
CA VAL A 189 32.50 6.95 -28.44
C VAL A 189 31.45 8.07 -28.55
N ILE A 190 31.74 9.26 -28.02
CA ILE A 190 30.87 10.44 -28.02
C ILE A 190 31.49 11.53 -28.90
N THR A 191 30.69 12.19 -29.72
CA THR A 191 31.14 13.38 -30.47
C THR A 191 30.83 14.66 -29.69
N ASP A 192 31.54 15.76 -29.99
CA ASP A 192 31.18 17.07 -29.45
C ASP A 192 29.73 17.46 -29.76
N ALA A 193 29.13 16.95 -30.85
CA ALA A 193 27.72 17.20 -31.16
C ALA A 193 26.75 16.56 -30.15
N ASP A 194 27.11 15.39 -29.62
CA ASP A 194 26.31 14.65 -28.62
C ASP A 194 26.46 15.24 -27.21
N TYR A 195 27.56 15.96 -26.97
CA TYR A 195 27.91 16.56 -25.67
C TYR A 195 27.70 18.09 -25.64
N LYS A 196 27.43 18.72 -26.79
CA LYS A 196 27.13 20.14 -26.91
C LYS A 196 25.86 20.51 -26.14
N GLY A 197 25.87 21.71 -25.57
CA GLY A 197 24.80 22.23 -24.72
C GLY A 197 25.27 22.28 -23.26
N ASN A 198 24.62 21.49 -22.41
CA ASN A 198 24.69 21.57 -20.96
C ASN A 198 26.05 21.17 -20.33
N TRP A 199 26.91 20.46 -21.06
CA TRP A 199 28.19 19.90 -20.56
C TRP A 199 29.44 20.61 -21.09
N GLY A 200 29.31 21.56 -22.02
CA GLY A 200 30.45 22.13 -22.74
C GLY A 200 30.92 21.25 -23.91
N THR A 201 32.19 21.39 -24.31
CA THR A 201 32.77 20.65 -25.43
C THR A 201 33.65 19.52 -24.90
N ILE A 202 33.41 18.27 -25.31
CA ILE A 202 34.18 17.12 -24.78
C ILE A 202 35.66 17.22 -25.18
N SER A 203 35.97 17.82 -26.33
CA SER A 203 37.36 18.05 -26.77
C SER A 203 38.14 19.04 -25.90
N THR A 204 37.49 19.84 -25.05
CA THR A 204 38.18 20.73 -24.11
C THR A 204 38.58 20.04 -22.80
N ILE A 205 38.04 18.84 -22.53
CA ILE A 205 38.38 18.07 -21.34
C ILE A 205 39.68 17.32 -21.62
N THR A 206 40.76 17.80 -21.01
CA THR A 206 42.11 17.25 -21.16
C THR A 206 42.45 16.33 -19.99
N GLU A 207 43.55 15.60 -20.10
CA GLU A 207 44.03 14.75 -19.00
C GLU A 207 44.32 15.57 -17.74
N SER A 208 43.89 15.07 -16.58
CA SER A 208 44.18 15.72 -15.29
C SER A 208 45.68 15.87 -15.06
N ALA A 209 46.09 17.10 -14.73
CA ALA A 209 47.47 17.44 -14.38
C ALA A 209 47.53 18.00 -12.94
N PRO A 210 48.57 17.70 -12.14
CA PRO A 210 49.79 16.97 -12.52
C PRO A 210 49.68 15.43 -12.44
N ILE A 211 48.59 14.91 -11.86
CA ILE A 211 48.43 13.47 -11.59
C ILE A 211 47.13 12.99 -12.23
N ASN A 212 47.22 11.92 -13.02
CA ASN A 212 46.08 11.13 -13.46
C ASN A 212 45.85 9.98 -12.47
N ARG A 213 44.65 9.92 -11.89
CA ARG A 213 44.27 8.92 -10.87
C ARG A 213 44.39 7.46 -11.34
N TYR A 214 44.30 7.23 -12.64
CA TYR A 214 44.31 5.90 -13.24
C TYR A 214 45.70 5.43 -13.69
N ASP A 215 46.71 6.29 -13.61
CA ASP A 215 48.10 5.90 -13.89
C ASP A 215 48.52 4.77 -12.94
N GLY A 216 49.04 3.67 -13.51
CA GLY A 216 49.43 2.45 -12.78
C GLY A 216 48.28 1.59 -12.23
N ALA A 217 47.04 2.09 -12.22
CA ALA A 217 45.87 1.35 -11.75
C ALA A 217 45.33 0.35 -12.79
N LEU A 218 45.69 0.54 -14.06
CA LEU A 218 45.20 -0.25 -15.20
C LEU A 218 46.22 -1.29 -15.71
N SER A 219 47.43 -1.31 -15.14
CA SER A 219 48.56 -2.03 -15.72
C SER A 219 49.19 -3.07 -14.79
N ASN A 220 49.99 -3.94 -15.42
CA ASN A 220 51.04 -4.72 -14.78
C ASN A 220 52.39 -4.33 -15.37
N THR A 221 53.38 -4.14 -14.50
CA THR A 221 54.74 -3.77 -14.92
C THR A 221 55.52 -4.98 -15.38
N VAL A 222 55.99 -4.94 -16.63
CA VAL A 222 56.90 -5.92 -17.21
C VAL A 222 58.33 -5.49 -16.87
N GLN A 223 59.08 -6.39 -16.25
CA GLN A 223 60.51 -6.16 -15.99
C GLN A 223 61.31 -6.36 -17.28
N ALA A 224 62.44 -5.66 -17.40
CA ALA A 224 63.31 -5.82 -18.57
C ALA A 224 63.80 -7.27 -18.70
N THR A 225 63.80 -7.81 -19.92
CA THR A 225 64.33 -9.15 -20.21
C THR A 225 65.86 -9.12 -20.32
N VAL A 226 66.50 -10.21 -19.87
CA VAL A 226 67.95 -10.45 -20.02
C VAL A 226 68.17 -11.60 -21.01
N ALA A 227 69.21 -11.50 -21.84
CA ALA A 227 69.56 -12.41 -22.95
C ALA A 227 69.40 -13.92 -22.61
N PRO A 228 68.99 -14.79 -23.57
CA PRO A 228 69.27 -14.72 -25.01
C PRO A 228 68.11 -14.25 -25.92
N ASP A 229 66.97 -13.85 -25.37
CA ASP A 229 65.85 -13.27 -26.12
C ASP A 229 66.07 -11.77 -26.44
N PRO A 230 65.33 -11.17 -27.42
CA PRO A 230 65.40 -9.73 -27.68
C PRO A 230 65.20 -8.91 -26.39
N ILE A 231 66.05 -7.91 -26.18
CA ILE A 231 65.99 -7.03 -25.01
C ILE A 231 64.74 -6.15 -25.15
N VAL A 232 63.75 -6.38 -24.29
CA VAL A 232 62.56 -5.52 -24.19
C VAL A 232 62.73 -4.61 -22.96
N PRO A 233 62.65 -3.27 -23.11
CA PRO A 233 62.72 -2.34 -21.98
C PRO A 233 61.62 -2.56 -20.95
N LYS A 234 61.80 -2.05 -19.73
CA LYS A 234 60.74 -2.01 -18.71
C LYS A 234 59.58 -1.15 -19.22
N HIS A 235 58.39 -1.75 -19.29
CA HIS A 235 57.17 -1.08 -19.76
C HIS A 235 55.95 -1.63 -19.00
N ASP A 236 54.80 -0.96 -19.15
CA ASP A 236 53.55 -1.33 -18.49
C ASP A 236 52.54 -1.84 -19.52
N ILE A 237 51.96 -3.02 -19.28
CA ILE A 237 50.94 -3.64 -20.16
C ILE A 237 49.55 -3.62 -19.50
N PRO A 238 48.45 -3.66 -20.27
CA PRO A 238 47.09 -3.74 -19.72
C PRO A 238 46.86 -4.97 -18.85
N ASP A 239 46.35 -4.76 -17.64
CA ASP A 239 45.77 -5.82 -16.81
C ASP A 239 44.25 -5.75 -16.90
N PHE A 240 43.66 -6.62 -17.72
CA PHE A 240 42.22 -6.62 -17.96
C PHE A 240 41.38 -6.97 -16.73
N THR A 241 41.95 -7.69 -15.75
CA THR A 241 41.26 -7.96 -14.48
C THR A 241 41.17 -6.69 -13.65
N LYS A 242 42.27 -5.94 -13.53
CA LYS A 242 42.29 -4.64 -12.85
C LYS A 242 41.41 -3.62 -13.57
N ILE A 243 41.53 -3.54 -14.90
CA ILE A 243 40.72 -2.67 -15.76
C ILE A 243 39.23 -2.95 -15.55
N GLN A 244 38.80 -4.22 -15.55
CA GLN A 244 37.40 -4.59 -15.31
C GLN A 244 36.92 -4.10 -13.95
N VAL A 245 37.72 -4.28 -12.89
CA VAL A 245 37.36 -3.85 -11.53
C VAL A 245 37.23 -2.33 -11.44
N VAL A 246 38.20 -1.60 -12.01
CA VAL A 246 38.20 -0.13 -12.03
C VAL A 246 37.02 0.41 -12.83
N LEU A 247 36.75 -0.16 -14.01
CA LEU A 247 35.65 0.25 -14.88
C LEU A 247 34.28 -0.07 -14.27
N ASN A 248 34.12 -1.25 -13.65
CA ASN A 248 32.90 -1.60 -12.91
C ASN A 248 32.65 -0.61 -11.77
N LYS A 249 33.70 -0.24 -11.03
CA LYS A 249 33.59 0.75 -9.95
C LYS A 249 33.14 2.11 -10.48
N LEU A 250 33.76 2.58 -11.57
CA LEU A 250 33.40 3.85 -12.20
C LEU A 250 31.97 3.83 -12.74
N HIS A 251 31.55 2.74 -13.39
CA HIS A 251 30.18 2.54 -13.86
C HIS A 251 29.14 2.60 -12.73
N ILE A 252 29.41 1.91 -11.60
CA ILE A 252 28.54 1.97 -10.41
C ILE A 252 28.48 3.38 -9.84
N GLN A 253 29.61 4.09 -9.78
CA GLN A 253 29.66 5.47 -9.29
C GLN A 253 28.86 6.43 -10.19
N ILE A 254 28.99 6.32 -11.51
CA ILE A 254 28.21 7.08 -12.49
C ILE A 254 26.71 6.80 -12.31
N MET A 255 26.34 5.53 -12.21
CA MET A 255 24.96 5.11 -11.98
C MET A 255 24.36 5.73 -10.71
N ASN A 256 25.10 5.68 -9.60
CA ASN A 256 24.68 6.28 -8.35
C ASN A 256 24.56 7.81 -8.46
N ALA A 257 25.52 8.46 -9.11
CA ALA A 257 25.51 9.90 -9.31
C ALA A 257 24.30 10.37 -10.14
N ILE A 258 23.95 9.64 -11.21
CA ILE A 258 22.77 9.93 -12.03
C ILE A 258 21.47 9.72 -11.23
N ASN A 259 21.39 8.65 -10.43
CA ASN A 259 20.23 8.45 -9.56
C ASN A 259 20.06 9.61 -8.56
N GLN A 260 21.16 10.09 -7.96
CA GLN A 260 21.14 11.26 -7.07
C GLN A 260 20.79 12.56 -7.82
N ALA A 261 21.20 12.70 -9.08
CA ALA A 261 20.79 13.80 -9.94
C ALA A 261 19.26 13.81 -10.17
N PHE A 262 18.65 12.65 -10.42
CA PHE A 262 17.19 12.54 -10.53
C PHE A 262 16.46 12.89 -9.23
N VAL A 263 16.96 12.45 -8.08
CA VAL A 263 16.42 12.85 -6.76
C VAL A 263 16.49 14.37 -6.61
N SER A 264 17.60 14.99 -6.98
CA SER A 264 17.77 16.45 -6.90
C SER A 264 16.79 17.21 -7.82
N ILE A 265 16.50 16.65 -9.00
CA ILE A 265 15.52 17.21 -9.94
C ILE A 265 14.10 17.07 -9.39
N GLU A 266 13.77 15.97 -8.73
CA GLU A 266 12.49 15.79 -8.02
C GLU A 266 12.33 16.79 -6.88
N ASP A 267 13.39 17.03 -6.10
CA ASP A 267 13.38 18.05 -5.05
C ASP A 267 13.18 19.45 -5.64
N PHE A 268 13.82 19.76 -6.77
CA PHE A 268 13.62 21.00 -7.50
C PHE A 268 12.16 21.16 -7.96
N GLU A 269 11.54 20.10 -8.48
CA GLU A 269 10.10 20.09 -8.81
C GLU A 269 9.25 20.43 -7.58
N LEU A 270 9.48 19.76 -6.45
CA LEU A 270 8.72 19.95 -5.22
C LEU A 270 8.87 21.36 -4.65
N ILE A 271 10.06 21.97 -4.73
CA ILE A 271 10.29 23.36 -4.31
C ILE A 271 9.49 24.33 -5.19
N ASN A 272 9.54 24.16 -6.52
CA ASN A 272 8.78 24.99 -7.44
C ASN A 272 7.27 24.81 -7.27
N GLU A 273 6.82 23.59 -7.01
CA GLU A 273 5.42 23.28 -6.72
C GLU A 273 4.95 24.00 -5.46
N ARG A 274 5.72 23.91 -4.37
CA ARG A 274 5.43 24.61 -3.10
C ARG A 274 5.34 26.12 -3.30
N ASN A 275 6.26 26.70 -4.06
CA ASN A 275 6.26 28.13 -4.35
C ASN A 275 5.04 28.56 -5.19
N LEU A 276 4.58 27.71 -6.10
CA LEU A 276 3.38 27.97 -6.90
C LEU A 276 2.11 27.87 -6.05
N ILE A 277 1.93 26.79 -5.28
CA ILE A 277 0.68 26.55 -4.54
C ILE A 277 0.42 27.61 -3.46
N LEU A 278 1.48 28.20 -2.89
CA LEU A 278 1.37 29.33 -1.93
C LEU A 278 0.75 30.59 -2.57
N GLN A 279 0.79 30.70 -3.90
CA GLN A 279 0.27 31.83 -4.65
C GLN A 279 -1.14 31.58 -5.20
N ILE A 280 -1.72 30.41 -4.94
CA ILE A 280 -3.08 30.04 -5.38
C ILE A 280 -4.04 30.14 -4.20
N PRO A 281 -4.88 31.19 -4.11
CA PRO A 281 -5.73 31.45 -2.93
C PRO A 281 -6.64 30.29 -2.53
N LEU A 282 -7.22 29.59 -3.49
CA LEU A 282 -8.15 28.48 -3.22
C LEU A 282 -7.48 27.12 -2.97
N TYR A 283 -6.15 27.02 -3.11
CA TYR A 283 -5.48 25.72 -3.08
C TYR A 283 -5.63 25.02 -1.73
N SER A 284 -5.36 25.71 -0.62
CA SER A 284 -5.48 25.13 0.74
C SER A 284 -6.90 24.68 1.06
N THR A 285 -7.91 25.44 0.63
CA THR A 285 -9.34 25.10 0.78
C THR A 285 -9.69 23.86 -0.04
N ILE A 286 -9.22 23.77 -1.28
CA ILE A 286 -9.40 22.59 -2.14
C ILE A 286 -8.76 21.36 -1.49
N ILE A 287 -7.50 21.45 -1.04
CA ILE A 287 -6.82 20.35 -0.34
C ILE A 287 -7.59 19.92 0.90
N SER A 288 -8.06 20.87 1.70
CA SER A 288 -8.83 20.56 2.91
C SER A 288 -10.12 19.81 2.59
N LYS A 289 -10.83 20.20 1.54
CA LYS A 289 -12.06 19.53 1.09
C LYS A 289 -11.80 18.18 0.44
N LEU A 290 -10.73 18.05 -0.34
CA LEU A 290 -10.31 16.76 -0.90
C LEU A 290 -9.92 15.79 0.20
N SER A 291 -9.10 16.24 1.17
CA SER A 291 -8.70 15.44 2.31
C SER A 291 -9.91 15.01 3.13
N GLN A 292 -10.82 15.94 3.47
CA GLN A 292 -12.07 15.62 4.16
C GLN A 292 -12.89 14.56 3.42
N LYS A 293 -13.03 14.70 2.09
CA LYS A 293 -13.82 13.76 1.27
C LYS A 293 -13.17 12.38 1.19
N LEU A 294 -11.85 12.31 1.00
CA LEU A 294 -11.12 11.03 0.95
C LEU A 294 -11.07 10.33 2.31
N ASN A 295 -11.06 11.10 3.39
CA ASN A 295 -11.10 10.59 4.75
C ASN A 295 -12.51 10.30 5.26
N THR A 296 -13.56 10.63 4.50
CA THR A 296 -14.93 10.22 4.84
C THR A 296 -15.21 8.84 4.29
N VAL A 297 -15.22 7.84 5.16
CA VAL A 297 -15.29 6.43 4.76
C VAL A 297 -16.50 5.72 5.39
N PRO A 298 -17.09 4.75 4.68
CA PRO A 298 -18.13 3.90 5.24
C PRO A 298 -17.61 3.09 6.45
N PRO A 299 -18.45 2.81 7.46
CA PRO A 299 -18.02 2.15 8.69
C PRO A 299 -17.72 0.66 8.55
N SER A 300 -18.24 -0.04 7.54
CA SER A 300 -18.18 -1.51 7.41
C SER A 300 -16.78 -2.08 7.54
N GLY A 301 -15.77 -1.42 6.96
CA GLY A 301 -14.37 -1.83 7.09
C GLY A 301 -13.87 -1.80 8.54
N ALA A 302 -14.19 -0.72 9.27
CA ALA A 302 -13.85 -0.61 10.70
C ALA A 302 -14.63 -1.62 11.55
N ILE A 303 -15.91 -1.83 11.26
CA ILE A 303 -16.74 -2.83 11.95
C ILE A 303 -16.22 -4.26 11.72
N ALA A 304 -15.79 -4.60 10.51
CA ALA A 304 -15.19 -5.90 10.22
C ALA A 304 -13.91 -6.11 11.07
N GLY A 305 -13.09 -5.07 11.22
CA GLY A 305 -11.94 -5.08 12.12
C GLY A 305 -12.34 -5.28 13.59
N ILE A 306 -13.40 -4.60 14.05
CA ILE A 306 -13.94 -4.74 15.42
C ILE A 306 -14.49 -6.14 15.66
N TYR A 307 -15.15 -6.75 14.67
CA TYR A 307 -15.60 -8.13 14.74
C TYR A 307 -14.41 -9.06 14.94
N ALA A 308 -13.40 -8.96 14.07
CA ALA A 308 -12.19 -9.79 14.17
C ALA A 308 -11.47 -9.62 15.52
N GLN A 309 -11.32 -8.37 15.99
CA GLN A 309 -10.70 -8.08 17.28
C GLN A 309 -11.50 -8.65 18.45
N THR A 310 -12.83 -8.47 18.43
CA THR A 310 -13.72 -8.97 19.49
C THR A 310 -13.68 -10.49 19.53
N ASP A 311 -13.77 -11.15 18.38
CA ASP A 311 -13.73 -12.60 18.29
C ASP A 311 -12.40 -13.16 18.82
N ALA A 312 -11.28 -12.54 18.45
CA ALA A 312 -9.94 -12.99 18.85
C ALA A 312 -9.67 -12.80 20.36
N THR A 313 -10.26 -11.78 20.98
CA THR A 313 -9.95 -11.41 22.38
C THR A 313 -11.01 -11.85 23.38
N ARG A 314 -12.26 -12.03 22.94
CA ARG A 314 -13.43 -12.27 23.81
C ARG A 314 -14.34 -13.39 23.32
N GLY A 315 -14.07 -13.97 22.14
CA GLY A 315 -14.90 -14.98 21.51
C GLY A 315 -16.07 -14.41 20.71
N VAL A 316 -16.51 -15.16 19.71
CA VAL A 316 -17.59 -14.77 18.76
C VAL A 316 -18.93 -14.51 19.46
N TRP A 317 -19.13 -15.13 20.63
CA TRP A 317 -20.32 -14.95 21.47
C TRP A 317 -20.39 -13.59 22.17
N LYS A 318 -19.32 -12.79 22.17
CA LYS A 318 -19.36 -11.42 22.69
C LYS A 318 -19.93 -10.46 21.63
N ALA A 319 -20.92 -9.67 22.02
CA ALA A 319 -21.46 -8.60 21.18
C ALA A 319 -20.36 -7.59 20.77
N PRO A 320 -20.22 -7.25 19.47
CA PRO A 320 -19.23 -6.29 18.95
C PRO A 320 -19.70 -4.84 19.13
N ALA A 321 -20.29 -4.54 20.29
CA ALA A 321 -20.72 -3.22 20.72
C ALA A 321 -19.99 -2.82 22.00
N ASN A 322 -20.07 -1.53 22.34
CA ASN A 322 -19.31 -0.91 23.41
C ASN A 322 -17.79 -1.01 23.18
N VAL A 323 -17.37 -0.92 21.90
CA VAL A 323 -15.97 -0.98 21.46
C VAL A 323 -15.60 0.33 20.78
N SER A 324 -14.45 0.90 21.16
CA SER A 324 -13.94 2.14 20.59
C SER A 324 -13.43 1.93 19.16
N ILE A 325 -13.70 2.90 18.29
CA ILE A 325 -13.15 2.92 16.93
C ILE A 325 -11.85 3.74 16.93
N ASN A 326 -10.74 3.11 16.60
CA ASN A 326 -9.43 3.76 16.53
C ASN A 326 -9.17 4.36 15.14
N GLY A 327 -8.30 5.36 15.06
CA GLY A 327 -7.84 5.92 13.77
C GLY A 327 -8.84 6.85 13.07
N ILE A 328 -9.87 7.31 13.79
CA ILE A 328 -10.86 8.27 13.30
C ILE A 328 -10.76 9.60 14.07
N LEU A 329 -11.02 10.70 13.37
CA LEU A 329 -11.14 12.06 13.91
C LEU A 329 -12.55 12.32 14.42
N GLY A 330 -13.56 11.67 13.85
CA GLY A 330 -14.96 11.93 14.16
C GLY A 330 -15.94 11.11 13.34
N LEU A 331 -17.20 11.53 13.41
CA LEU A 331 -18.33 10.99 12.67
C LEU A 331 -18.87 12.05 11.73
N THR A 332 -19.54 11.63 10.65
CA THR A 332 -20.23 12.58 9.77
C THR A 332 -21.49 13.17 10.39
N ASP A 333 -22.14 12.45 11.30
CA ASP A 333 -23.30 12.89 12.07
C ASP A 333 -23.13 12.55 13.56
N ASP A 334 -23.59 13.44 14.43
CA ASP A 334 -23.65 13.17 15.87
C ASP A 334 -25.05 12.64 16.22
N LEU A 335 -25.12 11.46 16.82
CA LEU A 335 -26.38 10.81 17.18
C LEU A 335 -26.65 10.87 18.68
N ASN A 336 -27.84 11.33 19.06
CA ASN A 336 -28.33 11.30 20.44
C ASN A 336 -29.13 10.01 20.75
N ASP A 337 -29.63 9.87 21.97
CA ASP A 337 -30.37 8.68 22.41
C ASP A 337 -31.72 8.52 21.68
N LYS A 338 -32.40 9.64 21.38
CA LYS A 338 -33.68 9.66 20.65
C LYS A 338 -33.48 9.18 19.21
N ASP A 339 -32.43 9.68 18.54
CA ASP A 339 -32.08 9.27 17.18
C ASP A 339 -31.82 7.76 17.11
N GLN A 340 -31.07 7.24 18.09
CA GLN A 340 -30.77 5.82 18.18
C GLN A 340 -32.01 4.95 18.42
N GLN A 341 -33.01 5.43 19.14
CA GLN A 341 -34.20 4.63 19.48
C GLN A 341 -34.92 4.12 18.23
N GLU A 342 -35.19 5.01 17.28
CA GLU A 342 -35.82 4.68 15.98
C GLU A 342 -34.90 3.90 15.04
N MET A 343 -33.58 3.98 15.23
CA MET A 343 -32.62 3.13 14.52
C MET A 343 -32.66 1.69 15.04
N ASN A 344 -32.75 1.52 16.35
CA ASN A 344 -32.73 0.22 17.02
C ASN A 344 -34.04 -0.56 16.85
N ILE A 345 -35.20 0.08 16.97
CA ILE A 345 -36.53 -0.53 16.82
C ILE A 345 -37.30 0.28 15.77
N HIS A 346 -37.79 -0.39 14.74
CA HIS A 346 -38.54 0.25 13.66
C HIS A 346 -39.70 -0.64 13.20
N GLU A 347 -40.75 -0.04 12.64
CA GLU A 347 -41.95 -0.73 12.13
C GLU A 347 -41.63 -1.79 11.07
N THR A 348 -40.61 -1.55 10.25
CA THR A 348 -40.14 -2.51 9.22
C THR A 348 -39.42 -3.72 9.80
N GLY A 349 -39.11 -3.74 11.10
CA GLY A 349 -38.30 -4.77 11.75
C GLY A 349 -36.80 -4.67 11.49
N LYS A 350 -36.36 -3.71 10.67
CA LYS A 350 -34.97 -3.57 10.19
C LYS A 350 -34.19 -2.56 11.05
N SER A 351 -33.35 -3.08 11.94
CA SER A 351 -32.48 -2.27 12.79
C SER A 351 -31.25 -1.76 12.06
N ILE A 352 -30.77 -0.61 12.49
CA ILE A 352 -29.49 0.00 12.10
C ILE A 352 -28.70 0.26 13.40
N ASN A 353 -27.46 -0.19 13.45
CA ASN A 353 -26.60 -0.01 14.62
C ASN A 353 -25.93 1.37 14.58
N ALA A 354 -26.10 2.14 15.65
CA ALA A 354 -25.50 3.46 15.77
C ALA A 354 -24.01 3.35 16.14
N ILE A 355 -23.21 4.26 15.57
CA ILE A 355 -21.86 4.59 16.04
C ILE A 355 -21.96 5.98 16.66
N ARG A 356 -21.53 6.14 17.91
CA ARG A 356 -21.83 7.33 18.71
C ARG A 356 -20.61 7.85 19.44
N LYS A 357 -20.57 9.17 19.62
CA LYS A 357 -19.58 9.86 20.43
C LYS A 357 -20.07 9.98 21.87
N PHE A 358 -19.21 9.62 22.82
CA PHE A 358 -19.46 9.74 24.25
C PHE A 358 -18.36 10.58 24.91
N THR A 359 -18.77 11.55 25.72
CA THR A 359 -17.85 12.36 26.53
C THR A 359 -17.03 11.44 27.44
N GLY A 360 -15.70 11.57 27.40
CA GLY A 360 -14.76 10.77 28.21
C GLY A 360 -14.53 9.33 27.73
N ARG A 361 -15.25 8.84 26.70
CA ARG A 361 -15.11 7.47 26.18
C ARG A 361 -14.82 7.40 24.68
N GLY A 362 -14.81 8.54 24.01
CA GLY A 362 -14.55 8.65 22.57
C GLY A 362 -15.72 8.12 21.74
N THR A 363 -15.41 7.65 20.53
CA THR A 363 -16.41 7.13 19.58
C THR A 363 -16.54 5.62 19.71
N LEU A 364 -17.74 5.13 19.99
CA LEU A 364 -18.04 3.73 20.26
C LEU A 364 -19.02 3.17 19.23
N VAL A 365 -18.84 1.91 18.86
CA VAL A 365 -19.92 1.11 18.25
C VAL A 365 -20.97 0.86 19.32
N TRP A 366 -22.22 1.26 19.06
CA TRP A 366 -23.26 1.35 20.10
C TRP A 366 -24.54 0.59 19.75
N GLY A 367 -24.42 -0.45 18.92
CA GLY A 367 -25.50 -1.40 18.60
C GLY A 367 -24.94 -2.77 18.23
N ALA A 368 -25.71 -3.82 18.50
CA ALA A 368 -25.36 -5.21 18.17
C ALA A 368 -26.54 -6.00 17.60
N ARG A 369 -27.48 -5.33 16.93
CA ARG A 369 -28.66 -5.94 16.30
C ARG A 369 -28.38 -6.32 14.84
N THR A 370 -28.94 -7.46 14.42
CA THR A 370 -29.00 -7.83 13.00
C THR A 370 -30.03 -6.97 12.27
N LEU A 371 -30.19 -7.13 10.96
CA LEU A 371 -31.31 -6.54 10.22
C LEU A 371 -32.65 -7.18 10.60
N ASP A 372 -32.66 -8.30 11.31
CA ASP A 372 -33.87 -8.94 11.85
C ASP A 372 -34.07 -8.53 13.33
N GLY A 373 -34.09 -7.22 13.57
CA GLY A 373 -33.96 -6.65 14.91
C GLY A 373 -35.18 -6.86 15.81
N ASN A 374 -36.35 -7.07 15.23
CA ASN A 374 -37.57 -7.39 15.97
C ASN A 374 -37.72 -8.89 16.27
N SER A 375 -36.82 -9.74 15.76
CA SER A 375 -36.81 -11.18 16.04
C SER A 375 -36.61 -11.47 17.52
N ASN A 376 -37.19 -12.56 18.01
CA ASN A 376 -36.89 -13.07 19.35
C ASN A 376 -35.66 -13.99 19.36
N ASP A 377 -35.36 -14.61 18.22
CA ASP A 377 -34.29 -15.61 18.10
C ASP A 377 -33.03 -15.01 17.51
N TRP A 378 -33.16 -14.19 16.46
CA TRP A 378 -32.05 -13.74 15.63
C TRP A 378 -31.75 -12.25 15.72
N ARG A 379 -32.23 -11.60 16.79
CA ARG A 379 -32.02 -10.17 17.04
C ARG A 379 -30.56 -9.77 17.05
N TYR A 380 -29.70 -10.56 17.68
CA TYR A 380 -28.35 -10.13 18.03
C TYR A 380 -27.27 -10.74 17.13
N ILE A 381 -26.30 -9.90 16.78
CA ILE A 381 -25.18 -10.22 15.89
C ILE A 381 -24.34 -11.36 16.46
N ASN A 382 -23.95 -11.29 17.74
CA ASN A 382 -23.14 -12.33 18.38
C ASN A 382 -23.87 -13.68 18.42
N VAL A 383 -25.19 -13.68 18.60
CA VAL A 383 -26.00 -14.90 18.58
C VAL A 383 -25.99 -15.56 17.20
N ARG A 384 -26.24 -14.80 16.13
CA ARG A 384 -26.19 -15.36 14.77
C ARG A 384 -24.78 -15.77 14.36
N ARG A 385 -23.76 -14.99 14.71
CA ARG A 385 -22.36 -15.30 14.37
C ARG A 385 -21.87 -16.55 15.12
N LEU A 386 -22.25 -16.72 16.39
CA LEU A 386 -22.00 -17.95 17.15
C LEU A 386 -22.66 -19.16 16.49
N ALA A 387 -23.93 -19.03 16.09
CA ALA A 387 -24.65 -20.08 15.37
C ALA A 387 -23.94 -20.47 14.05
N ASN A 388 -23.51 -19.49 13.25
CA ASN A 388 -22.74 -19.75 12.03
C ASN A 388 -21.43 -20.50 12.33
N MET A 389 -20.71 -20.12 13.39
CA MET A 389 -19.47 -20.78 13.79
C MET A 389 -19.72 -22.24 14.19
N ILE A 390 -20.76 -22.50 15.00
CA ILE A 390 -21.11 -23.86 15.43
C ILE A 390 -21.51 -24.73 14.24
N GLU A 391 -22.37 -24.20 13.35
CA GLU A 391 -22.82 -24.90 12.14
C GLU A 391 -21.63 -25.29 11.24
N GLU A 392 -20.73 -24.35 10.97
CA GLU A 392 -19.58 -24.56 10.08
C GLU A 392 -18.50 -25.46 10.71
N ALA A 393 -18.20 -25.28 12.00
CA ALA A 393 -17.24 -26.12 12.72
C ALA A 393 -17.72 -27.57 12.79
N THR A 394 -18.99 -27.79 13.13
CA THR A 394 -19.59 -29.13 13.19
C THR A 394 -19.62 -29.78 11.82
N LYS A 395 -20.02 -29.04 10.78
CA LYS A 395 -20.02 -29.54 9.40
C LYS A 395 -18.63 -29.99 8.96
N LYS A 396 -17.59 -29.18 9.18
CA LYS A 396 -16.20 -29.54 8.85
C LYS A 396 -15.73 -30.76 9.62
N ALA A 397 -16.01 -30.82 10.92
CA ALA A 397 -15.61 -31.94 11.76
C ALA A 397 -16.29 -33.25 11.32
N CYS A 398 -17.55 -33.18 10.88
CA CYS A 398 -18.30 -34.35 10.39
C CYS A 398 -17.83 -34.86 9.02
N MET A 399 -17.06 -34.08 8.23
CA MET A 399 -16.62 -34.50 6.89
C MET A 399 -15.79 -35.79 6.89
N GLN A 400 -15.03 -36.06 7.96
CA GLN A 400 -14.22 -37.27 8.08
C GLN A 400 -15.05 -38.56 8.20
N PHE A 401 -16.35 -38.46 8.54
CA PHE A 401 -17.25 -39.60 8.67
C PHE A 401 -18.08 -39.85 7.40
N VAL A 402 -17.88 -39.05 6.35
CA VAL A 402 -18.52 -39.27 5.06
C VAL A 402 -17.92 -40.53 4.44
N PHE A 403 -18.78 -41.47 4.02
CA PHE A 403 -18.43 -42.82 3.54
C PHE A 403 -17.93 -43.82 4.59
N GLU A 404 -17.91 -43.46 5.87
CA GLU A 404 -17.75 -44.45 6.94
C GLU A 404 -19.01 -45.34 7.07
N PRO A 405 -18.89 -46.58 7.58
CA PRO A 405 -20.05 -47.43 7.83
C PRO A 405 -21.12 -46.71 8.69
N ASN A 406 -22.37 -46.67 8.22
CA ASN A 406 -23.49 -46.02 8.91
C ASN A 406 -24.02 -46.89 10.05
N VAL A 407 -23.21 -47.07 11.09
CA VAL A 407 -23.48 -47.95 12.24
C VAL A 407 -23.38 -47.19 13.57
N ALA A 408 -23.88 -47.81 14.65
CA ALA A 408 -23.93 -47.21 15.99
C ALA A 408 -22.59 -46.65 16.48
N GLN A 409 -21.47 -47.33 16.17
CA GLN A 409 -20.15 -46.84 16.57
C GLN A 409 -19.81 -45.49 15.93
N THR A 410 -20.08 -45.30 14.64
CA THR A 410 -19.88 -44.03 13.92
C THR A 410 -20.74 -42.93 14.53
N TRP A 411 -22.00 -43.25 14.87
CA TRP A 411 -22.92 -42.29 15.50
C TRP A 411 -22.42 -41.82 16.87
N ILE A 412 -21.94 -42.75 17.72
CA ILE A 412 -21.38 -42.42 19.03
C ILE A 412 -20.14 -41.54 18.88
N ASN A 413 -19.26 -41.84 17.92
CA ASN A 413 -18.07 -41.04 17.66
C ASN A 413 -18.42 -39.60 17.23
N VAL A 414 -19.37 -39.45 16.30
CA VAL A 414 -19.86 -38.14 15.85
C VAL A 414 -20.51 -37.37 17.00
N LYS A 415 -21.36 -38.03 17.79
CA LYS A 415 -22.02 -37.44 18.95
C LYS A 415 -21.00 -36.93 19.96
N GLY A 416 -20.07 -37.78 20.40
CA GLY A 416 -19.07 -37.43 21.40
C GLY A 416 -18.15 -36.29 20.95
N MET A 417 -17.78 -36.26 19.66
CA MET A 417 -17.02 -35.17 19.09
C MET A 417 -17.76 -33.81 19.18
N ILE A 418 -19.05 -33.78 18.83
CA ILE A 418 -19.85 -32.55 18.87
C ILE A 418 -20.12 -32.13 20.32
N GLU A 419 -20.45 -33.08 21.21
CA GLU A 419 -20.67 -32.81 22.64
C GLU A 419 -19.41 -32.23 23.30
N ASN A 420 -18.23 -32.77 22.99
CA ASN A 420 -16.96 -32.23 23.49
C ASN A 420 -16.73 -30.79 23.02
N TYR A 421 -16.99 -30.50 21.74
CA TYR A 421 -16.86 -29.15 21.19
C TYR A 421 -17.81 -28.15 21.87
N LEU A 422 -19.10 -28.51 22.02
CA LEU A 422 -20.09 -27.66 22.68
C LEU A 422 -19.81 -27.49 24.17
N THR A 423 -19.23 -28.51 24.82
CA THR A 423 -18.77 -28.42 26.22
C THR A 423 -17.66 -27.39 26.38
N THR A 424 -16.68 -27.35 25.46
CA THR A 424 -15.64 -26.31 25.45
C THR A 424 -16.25 -24.92 25.31
N LEU A 425 -17.17 -24.72 24.37
CA LEU A 425 -17.87 -23.45 24.21
C LEU A 425 -18.69 -23.04 25.43
N TRP A 426 -19.32 -24.00 26.12
CA TRP A 426 -20.04 -23.75 27.36
C TRP A 426 -19.10 -23.32 28.50
N ASN A 427 -17.98 -24.01 28.67
CA ASN A 427 -16.95 -23.65 29.65
C ASN A 427 -16.39 -22.24 29.41
N ASP A 428 -16.28 -21.81 28.14
CA ASP A 428 -15.84 -20.48 27.75
C ASP A 428 -16.94 -19.39 27.88
N GLY A 429 -18.15 -19.78 28.32
CA GLY A 429 -19.29 -18.88 28.55
C GLY A 429 -20.06 -18.50 27.28
N ALA A 430 -19.82 -19.18 26.16
CA ALA A 430 -20.54 -18.94 24.90
C ALA A 430 -22.00 -19.40 24.96
N LEU A 431 -22.26 -20.45 25.73
CA LEU A 431 -23.58 -21.05 25.92
C LEU A 431 -24.10 -20.78 27.34
N ALA A 432 -25.38 -20.49 27.45
CA ALA A 432 -26.06 -20.21 28.70
C ALA A 432 -26.67 -21.48 29.31
N GLY A 433 -26.36 -21.75 30.57
CA GLY A 433 -26.93 -22.86 31.32
C GLY A 433 -26.06 -23.20 32.53
N ALA A 434 -26.67 -23.54 33.67
CA ALA A 434 -25.92 -23.90 34.88
C ALA A 434 -25.21 -25.26 34.77
N LYS A 435 -25.64 -26.11 33.83
CA LYS A 435 -25.06 -27.42 33.52
C LYS A 435 -25.06 -27.64 32.01
N PRO A 436 -24.19 -28.53 31.46
CA PRO A 436 -24.15 -28.81 30.03
C PRO A 436 -25.51 -29.18 29.44
N GLU A 437 -26.31 -29.97 30.15
CA GLU A 437 -27.62 -30.46 29.66
C GLU A 437 -28.69 -29.36 29.59
N HIS A 438 -28.47 -28.24 30.29
CA HIS A 438 -29.30 -27.04 30.16
C HIS A 438 -28.84 -26.14 29.01
N ALA A 439 -27.57 -26.25 28.61
CA ALA A 439 -26.93 -25.38 27.63
C ALA A 439 -26.99 -25.93 26.21
N PHE A 440 -26.89 -27.25 26.02
CA PHE A 440 -26.98 -27.89 24.71
C PHE A 440 -27.43 -29.36 24.79
N PHE A 441 -27.81 -29.91 23.64
CA PHE A 441 -27.99 -31.35 23.46
C PHE A 441 -27.52 -31.80 22.07
N VAL A 442 -27.06 -33.06 21.98
CA VAL A 442 -26.76 -33.73 20.72
C VAL A 442 -27.46 -35.08 20.69
N ALA A 443 -28.27 -35.33 19.67
CA ALA A 443 -29.01 -36.57 19.50
C ALA A 443 -28.67 -37.20 18.14
N VAL A 444 -28.40 -38.51 18.14
CA VAL A 444 -28.20 -39.32 16.94
C VAL A 444 -28.49 -40.78 17.26
N GLY A 445 -29.35 -41.42 16.47
CA GLY A 445 -29.62 -42.86 16.60
C GLY A 445 -30.90 -43.32 15.92
N LEU A 446 -31.01 -44.65 15.74
CA LEU A 446 -32.21 -45.33 15.26
C LEU A 446 -33.36 -45.10 16.24
N ASN A 447 -34.54 -44.74 15.73
CA ASN A 447 -35.73 -44.37 16.50
C ASN A 447 -35.57 -43.13 17.41
N GLN A 448 -34.45 -42.40 17.29
CA GLN A 448 -34.23 -41.12 17.98
C GLN A 448 -34.21 -39.96 16.98
N THR A 449 -33.35 -40.06 15.97
CA THR A 449 -33.22 -39.05 14.91
C THR A 449 -33.39 -39.60 13.51
N MET A 450 -33.28 -40.92 13.34
CA MET A 450 -33.33 -41.63 12.07
C MET A 450 -34.30 -42.81 12.14
N SER A 451 -34.99 -43.08 11.03
CA SER A 451 -35.71 -44.33 10.78
C SER A 451 -34.79 -45.40 10.19
N ALA A 452 -35.26 -46.65 10.14
CA ALA A 452 -34.54 -47.72 9.42
C ALA A 452 -34.38 -47.38 7.93
N GLN A 453 -35.37 -46.71 7.33
CA GLN A 453 -35.29 -46.27 5.94
C GLN A 453 -34.20 -45.20 5.74
N ASP A 454 -34.06 -44.25 6.67
CA ASP A 454 -32.99 -43.25 6.58
C ASP A 454 -31.61 -43.89 6.56
N ILE A 455 -31.40 -44.96 7.32
CA ILE A 455 -30.13 -45.70 7.33
C ILE A 455 -29.90 -46.41 5.99
N LEU A 456 -30.93 -47.06 5.44
CA LEU A 456 -30.86 -47.71 4.12
C LEU A 456 -30.60 -46.70 2.99
N ASP A 457 -31.14 -45.49 3.11
CA ASP A 457 -30.89 -44.37 2.19
C ASP A 457 -29.49 -43.75 2.39
N GLY A 458 -28.68 -44.25 3.34
CA GLY A 458 -27.34 -43.72 3.64
C GLY A 458 -27.34 -42.39 4.39
N LYS A 459 -28.45 -42.00 5.02
CA LYS A 459 -28.56 -40.75 5.78
C LYS A 459 -28.12 -40.96 7.23
N MET A 460 -27.32 -40.03 7.73
CA MET A 460 -27.02 -39.89 9.16
C MET A 460 -27.55 -38.53 9.65
N ILE A 461 -28.63 -38.54 10.45
CA ILE A 461 -29.29 -37.31 10.94
C ILE A 461 -28.87 -37.04 12.37
N VAL A 462 -28.13 -35.96 12.59
CA VAL A 462 -27.74 -35.47 13.91
C VAL A 462 -28.58 -34.24 14.25
N LYS A 463 -29.24 -34.24 15.42
CA LYS A 463 -29.98 -33.08 15.93
C LYS A 463 -29.16 -32.40 17.03
N ILE A 464 -28.94 -31.10 16.89
CA ILE A 464 -28.13 -30.29 17.79
C ILE A 464 -28.98 -29.11 18.26
N GLY A 465 -29.12 -28.94 19.57
CA GLY A 465 -29.70 -27.74 20.17
C GLY A 465 -28.70 -27.07 21.10
N TYR A 466 -28.73 -25.74 21.17
CA TYR A 466 -27.84 -24.96 22.02
C TYR A 466 -28.52 -23.65 22.45
N ALA A 467 -28.15 -23.14 23.63
CA ALA A 467 -28.64 -21.91 24.21
C ALA A 467 -27.54 -20.83 24.18
N PRO A 468 -27.55 -19.89 23.22
CA PRO A 468 -26.49 -18.89 23.10
C PRO A 468 -26.60 -17.80 24.18
N SER A 469 -25.45 -17.33 24.67
CA SER A 469 -25.38 -16.18 25.58
C SER A 469 -25.88 -14.89 24.91
N ARG A 470 -26.89 -14.24 25.51
CA ARG A 470 -27.49 -12.98 25.01
C ARG A 470 -26.85 -11.76 25.68
N PRO A 471 -26.65 -10.63 24.97
CA PRO A 471 -26.14 -9.41 25.59
C PRO A 471 -27.19 -8.74 26.47
N ALA A 472 -26.74 -8.07 27.53
CA ALA A 472 -27.56 -7.11 28.29
C ALA A 472 -27.63 -5.78 27.52
N GLU A 473 -28.71 -5.55 26.79
CA GLU A 473 -28.92 -4.33 25.98
C GLU A 473 -29.42 -3.15 26.82
N PHE A 474 -30.24 -3.41 27.84
CA PHE A 474 -30.81 -2.40 28.73
C PHE A 474 -30.48 -2.71 30.18
N ILE A 475 -30.06 -1.69 30.94
CA ILE A 475 -29.88 -1.75 32.39
C ILE A 475 -30.86 -0.75 32.99
N ILE A 476 -31.87 -1.26 33.70
CA ILE A 476 -32.89 -0.43 34.35
C ILE A 476 -32.52 -0.33 35.83
N LEU A 477 -32.27 0.90 36.31
CA LEU A 477 -31.98 1.18 37.70
C LEU A 477 -33.22 1.79 38.35
N GLU A 478 -33.81 1.08 39.31
CA GLU A 478 -34.95 1.57 40.09
C GLU A 478 -34.46 2.15 41.42
N PHE A 479 -34.67 3.45 41.61
CA PHE A 479 -34.32 4.13 42.85
C PHE A 479 -35.55 4.27 43.74
N LYS A 480 -35.44 3.88 45.01
CA LYS A 480 -36.46 4.12 46.03
C LYS A 480 -35.81 4.81 47.23
N GLN A 481 -36.33 5.98 47.59
CA GLN A 481 -35.93 6.64 48.83
C GLN A 481 -36.51 5.86 50.00
N MET A 482 -35.63 5.32 50.86
CA MET A 482 -36.05 4.65 52.09
C MET A 482 -36.17 5.70 53.21
N GLN A 483 -37.20 5.59 54.05
CA GLN A 483 -37.27 6.38 55.28
C GLN A 483 -36.16 5.93 56.24
N GLN A 484 -35.61 6.91 56.97
CA GLN A 484 -34.60 6.65 57.99
C GLN A 484 -35.19 5.68 59.03
N LYS A 485 -34.57 4.50 59.15
CA LYS A 485 -34.90 3.56 60.21
C LYS A 485 -34.20 4.03 61.47
N SER A 486 -34.96 4.42 62.49
CA SER A 486 -34.48 4.78 63.83
C SER A 486 -33.94 3.57 64.57
#